data_AF-A0A383VVQ0-F1
#
_entry.id   AF-A0A383VVQ0-F1
#
_cell.length_a   1.000
_cell.length_b   1.000
_cell.length_c   1.000
_cell.angle_alpha   90.00
_cell.angle_beta   90.00
_cell.angle_gamma   90.00
#
_symmetry.space_group_name_H-M   'P 1'
#
loop_
_entity.id
_entity.type
_entity.pdbx_description
1 polymer ?
#
loop_
_entity_poly.entity_id
_entity_poly.type
_entity_poly.pdbx_seq_one_letter_code
_entity_poly.pdbx_strand_id
1 'polypeptide(L)'
;MERRYGKLGQSRWLYCMLWMAKHGNGLVPPRNIIVAAKRLRVTQDVEIEMDRFEQTRDATLAKFRMMRPQGNVSDALDVAVDGIATLCMGLAEGQAVLEADEPMLSAVLGWVWPEATSEQLAASIRGRPGRVSAYTS
;
A
#
# COMPACT_ATOMS: atom_id res chain seq x y z
N MET A 1 5.33 -14.52 -7.87
CA MET A 1 3.98 -13.90 -8.01
C MET A 1 3.27 -14.31 -9.30
N GLU A 2 3.83 -14.04 -10.49
CA GLU A 2 3.12 -14.23 -11.79
C GLU A 2 2.49 -15.62 -11.97
N ARG A 3 3.22 -16.65 -11.58
CA ARG A 3 2.80 -18.04 -11.73
C ARG A 3 1.69 -18.47 -10.76
N ARG A 4 1.50 -17.75 -9.64
CA ARG A 4 0.57 -18.09 -8.55
C ARG A 4 -0.63 -17.14 -8.47
N TYR A 5 -0.45 -15.87 -8.79
CA TYR A 5 -1.46 -14.81 -8.65
C TYR A 5 -1.94 -14.23 -9.99
N GLY A 6 -1.58 -14.88 -11.11
CA GLY A 6 -1.89 -14.42 -12.47
C GLY A 6 -0.86 -13.42 -13.00
N LYS A 7 -1.08 -12.85 -14.20
CA LYS A 7 -0.24 -11.75 -14.72
C LYS A 7 -0.09 -10.74 -13.60
N LEU A 8 1.14 -10.61 -13.09
CA LEU A 8 1.49 -9.56 -12.14
C LEU A 8 0.87 -8.31 -12.72
N GLY A 9 0.02 -7.65 -11.92
CA GLY A 9 -0.47 -6.35 -12.31
C GLY A 9 0.74 -5.56 -12.78
N GLN A 10 0.68 -5.08 -14.04
CA GLN A 10 1.85 -4.61 -14.80
C GLN A 10 2.81 -3.89 -13.86
N SER A 11 4.11 -4.14 -13.89
CA SER A 11 5.08 -3.59 -12.91
C SER A 11 4.79 -2.14 -12.49
N ARG A 12 4.32 -1.30 -13.44
CA ARG A 12 3.76 0.04 -13.23
C ARG A 12 2.71 0.17 -12.09
N TRP A 13 1.77 -0.77 -11.94
CA TRP A 13 0.74 -0.75 -10.88
C TRP A 13 1.34 -1.01 -9.51
N LEU A 14 2.26 -1.98 -9.41
CA LEU A 14 2.99 -2.23 -8.16
C LEU A 14 3.80 -0.99 -7.77
N TYR A 15 4.51 -0.37 -8.72
CA TYR A 15 5.24 0.87 -8.47
C TYR A 15 4.32 2.01 -8.04
N CYS A 16 3.19 2.20 -8.73
CA CYS A 16 2.20 3.22 -8.37
C CYS A 16 1.69 3.01 -6.93
N MET A 17 1.32 1.78 -6.57
CA MET A 17 0.83 1.45 -5.23
C MET A 17 1.90 1.70 -4.14
N LEU A 18 3.12 1.23 -4.36
CA LEU A 18 4.24 1.44 -3.44
C LEU A 18 4.58 2.93 -3.28
N TRP A 19 4.57 3.67 -4.39
CA TRP A 19 4.81 5.11 -4.39
C TRP A 19 3.72 5.85 -3.60
N MET A 20 2.44 5.52 -3.80
CA MET A 20 1.33 6.10 -3.05
C MET A 20 1.44 5.81 -1.56
N ALA A 21 1.77 4.57 -1.17
CA ALA A 21 1.96 4.22 0.25
C ALA A 21 3.12 4.99 0.88
N LYS A 22 4.26 5.11 0.17
CA LYS A 22 5.45 5.81 0.68
C LYS A 22 5.24 7.32 0.79
N HIS A 23 4.68 7.95 -0.24
CA HIS A 23 4.54 9.41 -0.31
C HIS A 23 3.22 9.93 0.26
N GLY A 24 2.26 9.04 0.50
CA GLY A 24 0.95 9.36 1.09
C GLY A 24 0.94 9.29 2.60
N ASN A 25 1.96 8.71 3.22
CA ASN A 25 2.01 8.51 4.66
C ASN A 25 1.85 9.84 5.43
N GLY A 26 0.83 9.93 6.27
CA GLY A 26 0.46 11.14 7.01
C GLY A 26 -0.26 12.24 6.20
N LEU A 27 -0.36 12.11 4.87
CA LEU A 27 -0.94 13.14 3.98
C LEU A 27 -2.24 12.71 3.30
N VAL A 28 -2.34 11.41 3.00
CA VAL A 28 -3.46 10.80 2.30
C VAL A 28 -4.06 9.74 3.22
N PRO A 29 -5.39 9.74 3.44
CA PRO A 29 -6.03 8.71 4.24
C PRO A 29 -5.70 7.30 3.69
N PRO A 30 -5.26 6.36 4.53
CA PRO A 30 -4.96 4.98 4.11
C PRO A 30 -6.05 4.33 3.26
N ARG A 31 -7.32 4.57 3.63
CA ARG A 31 -8.49 4.12 2.88
C ARG A 31 -8.47 4.54 1.41
N ASN A 32 -8.06 5.78 1.11
CA ASN A 32 -8.03 6.26 -0.27
C ASN A 32 -7.03 5.47 -1.12
N ILE A 33 -5.89 5.10 -0.53
CA ILE A 33 -4.86 4.30 -1.18
C ILE A 33 -5.34 2.87 -1.41
N ILE A 34 -6.00 2.24 -0.43
CA ILE A 34 -6.53 0.88 -0.57
C ILE A 34 -7.67 0.82 -1.59
N VAL A 35 -8.56 1.82 -1.62
CA VAL A 35 -9.61 1.90 -2.65
C VAL A 35 -9.00 2.11 -4.03
N ALA A 36 -7.94 2.93 -4.16
CA ALA A 36 -7.18 3.06 -5.41
C ALA A 36 -6.60 1.71 -5.86
N ALA A 37 -6.01 0.92 -4.96
CA ALA A 37 -5.51 -0.43 -5.25
C ALA A 37 -6.61 -1.36 -5.79
N LYS A 38 -7.81 -1.34 -5.17
CA LYS A 38 -8.97 -2.12 -5.65
C LYS A 38 -9.41 -1.70 -7.05
N ARG A 39 -9.53 -0.39 -7.31
CA ARG A 39 -9.94 0.14 -8.62
C ARG A 39 -8.90 -0.14 -9.68
N LEU A 40 -7.62 0.12 -9.39
CA LEU A 40 -6.51 -0.05 -10.33
C LEU A 40 -6.39 -1.50 -10.81
N ARG A 41 -6.72 -2.49 -9.96
CA ARG A 41 -6.79 -3.90 -10.37
C ARG A 41 -7.79 -4.16 -11.49
N VAL A 42 -8.88 -3.39 -11.54
CA VAL A 42 -9.96 -3.52 -12.53
C VAL A 42 -9.75 -2.58 -13.71
N THR A 43 -9.53 -1.30 -13.44
CA THR A 43 -9.47 -0.24 -14.46
C THR A 43 -8.12 -0.17 -15.16
N GLN A 44 -7.04 -0.57 -14.48
CA GLN A 44 -5.65 -0.49 -14.96
C GLN A 44 -5.18 0.94 -15.30
N ASP A 45 -5.98 1.94 -14.92
CA ASP A 45 -5.75 3.35 -15.20
C ASP A 45 -4.93 3.99 -14.07
N VAL A 46 -3.63 4.02 -14.27
CA VAL A 46 -2.68 4.62 -13.32
C VAL A 46 -2.83 6.13 -13.26
N GLU A 47 -3.17 6.79 -14.37
CA GLU A 47 -3.20 8.24 -14.47
C GLU A 47 -4.34 8.81 -13.61
N ILE A 48 -5.53 8.24 -13.73
CA ILE A 48 -6.69 8.66 -12.90
C ILE A 48 -6.41 8.45 -11.41
N GLU A 49 -5.78 7.34 -11.02
CA GLU A 49 -5.51 7.06 -9.60
C GLU A 49 -4.40 7.97 -9.03
N MET A 50 -3.39 8.29 -9.84
CA MET A 50 -2.38 9.29 -9.50
C MET A 50 -3.00 10.68 -9.33
N ASP A 51 -3.83 11.14 -10.27
CA ASP A 51 -4.48 12.45 -10.19
C ASP A 51 -5.32 12.58 -8.90
N ARG A 52 -6.11 11.56 -8.57
CA ARG A 52 -6.90 11.53 -7.33
C ARG A 52 -6.04 11.57 -6.07
N PHE A 53 -4.95 10.82 -6.08
CA PHE A 53 -4.01 10.79 -4.98
C PHE A 53 -3.34 12.16 -4.78
N GLU A 54 -2.84 12.77 -5.86
CA GLU A 54 -2.16 14.06 -5.80
C GLU A 54 -3.10 15.19 -5.37
N GLN A 55 -4.33 15.22 -5.90
CA GLN A 55 -5.36 16.15 -5.45
C GLN A 55 -5.59 16.05 -3.93
N THR A 56 -5.67 14.83 -3.39
CA THR A 56 -5.85 14.60 -1.95
C THR A 56 -4.62 15.06 -1.17
N ARG A 57 -3.42 14.67 -1.61
CA ARG A 57 -2.14 15.01 -0.97
C ARG A 57 -1.94 16.52 -0.92
N ASP A 58 -2.17 17.20 -2.03
CA ASP A 58 -1.91 18.63 -2.18
C ASP A 58 -2.95 19.46 -1.41
N ALA A 59 -4.21 19.01 -1.38
CA ALA A 59 -5.23 19.60 -0.52
C ALA A 59 -4.88 19.50 0.97
N THR A 60 -4.28 18.38 1.40
CA THR A 60 -3.77 18.23 2.77
C THR A 60 -2.56 19.15 3.01
N LEU A 61 -1.56 19.12 2.12
CA LEU A 61 -0.36 19.96 2.24
C LEU A 61 -0.69 21.45 2.32
N ALA A 62 -1.67 21.92 1.55
CA ALA A 62 -2.11 23.32 1.57
C ALA A 62 -2.64 23.77 2.94
N LYS A 63 -3.17 22.85 3.76
CA LYS A 63 -3.64 23.11 5.13
C LYS A 63 -2.50 23.13 6.16
N PHE A 64 -1.40 22.45 5.89
CA PHE A 64 -0.28 22.26 6.81
C PHE A 64 0.97 23.08 6.42
N ARG A 65 0.81 24.41 6.32
CA ARG A 65 1.85 25.33 5.82
C ARG A 65 3.10 25.46 6.70
N MET A 66 3.02 25.11 8.00
CA MET A 66 4.13 25.29 8.94
C MET A 66 4.82 23.99 9.37
N MET A 67 4.12 22.85 9.33
CA MET A 67 4.69 21.55 9.71
C MET A 67 4.03 20.46 8.91
N ARG A 68 4.81 19.75 8.09
CA ARG A 68 4.32 18.63 7.29
C ARG A 68 4.04 17.45 8.23
N PRO A 69 2.83 16.86 8.21
CA PRO A 69 2.56 15.63 8.93
C PRO A 69 3.55 14.54 8.47
N GLN A 70 4.25 13.93 9.42
CA GLN A 70 5.02 12.72 9.18
C GLN A 70 4.22 11.55 9.75
N GLY A 71 3.88 10.58 8.90
CA GLY A 71 3.26 9.35 9.36
C GLY A 71 4.31 8.36 9.89
N ASN A 72 3.86 7.36 10.63
CA ASN A 72 4.71 6.29 11.13
C ASN A 72 5.11 5.34 9.98
N VAL A 73 6.35 4.87 9.95
CA VAL A 73 6.81 3.87 8.97
C VAL A 73 5.97 2.60 9.06
N SER A 74 5.60 2.15 10.27
CA SER A 74 4.74 0.97 10.44
C SER A 74 3.37 1.13 9.76
N ASP A 75 2.77 2.32 9.81
CA ASP A 75 1.49 2.58 9.15
C ASP A 75 1.65 2.53 7.61
N ALA A 76 2.75 3.08 7.08
CA ALA A 76 3.05 3.00 5.65
C ALA A 76 3.26 1.55 5.18
N LEU A 77 3.95 0.74 5.98
CA LEU A 77 4.15 -0.68 5.70
C LEU A 77 2.82 -1.44 5.67
N ASP A 78 1.94 -1.20 6.65
CA ASP A 78 0.62 -1.83 6.71
C ASP A 78 -0.23 -1.52 5.47
N VAL A 79 -0.25 -0.25 5.05
CA VAL A 79 -0.93 0.18 3.82
C VAL A 79 -0.30 -0.45 2.58
N ALA A 80 1.02 -0.55 2.52
CA ALA A 80 1.73 -1.16 1.40
C ALA A 80 1.43 -2.66 1.30
N VAL A 81 1.49 -3.40 2.41
CA VAL A 81 1.13 -4.82 2.49
C VAL A 81 -0.31 -5.03 2.01
N ASP A 82 -1.25 -4.24 2.54
CA ASP A 82 -2.66 -4.41 2.24
C ASP A 82 -2.98 -4.04 0.79
N GLY A 83 -2.33 -3.01 0.26
CA GLY A 83 -2.41 -2.62 -1.14
C GLY A 83 -1.85 -3.66 -2.08
N ILE A 84 -0.66 -4.22 -1.81
CA ILE A 84 -0.06 -5.29 -2.64
C ILE A 84 -0.92 -6.56 -2.58
N ALA A 85 -1.36 -6.95 -1.39
CA ALA A 85 -2.23 -8.11 -1.22
C ALA A 85 -3.52 -7.96 -2.03
N THR A 86 -4.10 -6.76 -2.05
CA THR A 86 -5.34 -6.47 -2.79
C THR A 86 -5.12 -6.38 -4.29
N LEU A 87 -4.12 -5.63 -4.73
CA LEU A 87 -3.83 -5.32 -6.14
C LEU A 87 -3.17 -6.49 -6.87
N CYS A 88 -2.11 -7.04 -6.29
CA CYS A 88 -1.22 -7.99 -6.96
C CYS A 88 -1.56 -9.45 -6.63
N MET A 89 -1.98 -9.74 -5.39
CA MET A 89 -2.29 -11.10 -4.94
C MET A 89 -3.79 -11.41 -4.98
N GLY A 90 -4.58 -10.35 -5.07
CA GLY A 90 -6.01 -10.42 -5.19
C GLY A 90 -6.78 -10.92 -3.97
N LEU A 91 -6.16 -10.78 -2.80
CA LEU A 91 -6.69 -11.21 -1.52
C LEU A 91 -7.77 -10.23 -1.03
N ALA A 92 -8.80 -10.75 -0.38
CA ALA A 92 -9.81 -9.93 0.29
C ALA A 92 -9.19 -9.16 1.47
N GLU A 93 -9.86 -8.12 1.98
CA GLU A 93 -9.42 -7.40 3.19
C GLU A 93 -9.33 -8.36 4.38
N GLY A 94 -8.23 -8.30 5.12
CA GLY A 94 -7.93 -9.20 6.24
C GLY A 94 -7.66 -10.67 5.89
N GLN A 95 -7.76 -11.10 4.63
CA GLN A 95 -7.24 -12.41 4.23
C GLN A 95 -5.71 -12.51 4.45
N ALA A 96 -5.25 -13.56 5.12
CA ALA A 96 -3.83 -13.75 5.38
C ALA A 96 -3.01 -13.88 4.09
N VAL A 97 -1.78 -13.34 4.11
CA VAL A 97 -0.78 -13.67 3.10
C VAL A 97 -0.25 -15.08 3.39
N LEU A 98 0.03 -15.87 2.34
CA LEU A 98 0.66 -17.17 2.53
C LEU A 98 2.10 -17.01 3.04
N GLU A 99 2.49 -17.84 4.00
CA GLU A 99 3.85 -17.80 4.59
C GLU A 99 4.95 -17.88 3.52
N ALA A 100 4.73 -18.67 2.47
CA ALA A 100 5.66 -18.82 1.35
C ALA A 100 5.90 -17.52 0.55
N ASP A 101 5.02 -16.52 0.66
CA ASP A 101 5.12 -15.23 -0.02
C ASP A 101 5.67 -14.12 0.90
N GLU A 102 5.84 -14.37 2.21
CA GLU A 102 6.42 -13.41 3.17
C GLU A 102 7.84 -12.94 2.79
N PRO A 103 8.81 -13.81 2.42
CA PRO A 103 10.18 -13.36 2.13
C PRO A 103 10.23 -12.39 0.95
N MET A 104 9.37 -12.62 -0.05
CA MET A 104 9.27 -11.77 -1.22
C MET A 104 8.65 -10.42 -0.87
N LEU A 105 7.56 -10.39 -0.09
CA LEU A 105 6.98 -9.13 0.38
C LEU A 105 7.99 -8.34 1.21
N SER A 106 8.68 -8.99 2.15
CA SER A 106 9.73 -8.37 2.94
C SER A 106 10.85 -7.79 2.09
N ALA A 107 11.27 -8.48 1.02
CA ALA A 107 12.29 -7.97 0.10
C ALA A 107 11.83 -6.73 -0.67
N VAL A 108 10.61 -6.75 -1.21
CA VAL A 108 10.05 -5.60 -1.95
C VAL A 108 9.86 -4.40 -1.01
N LEU A 109 9.27 -4.61 0.16
CA LEU A 109 9.03 -3.57 1.15
C LEU A 109 10.34 -3.03 1.72
N GLY A 110 11.31 -3.89 2.05
CA GLY A 110 12.62 -3.46 2.54
C GLY A 110 13.41 -2.65 1.52
N TRP A 111 13.20 -2.87 0.21
CA TRP A 111 13.79 -2.02 -0.82
C TRP A 111 13.15 -0.63 -0.88
N VAL A 112 11.84 -0.54 -0.61
CA VAL A 112 11.09 0.72 -0.62
C VAL A 112 11.27 1.50 0.69
N TRP A 113 11.37 0.82 1.83
CA TRP A 113 11.63 1.38 3.16
C TRP A 113 12.91 0.77 3.74
N PRO A 114 14.10 1.21 3.29
CA PRO A 114 15.38 0.70 3.80
C PRO A 114 15.58 0.95 5.30
N GLU A 115 14.83 1.89 5.89
CA GLU A 115 14.79 2.18 7.33
C GLU A 115 13.97 1.17 8.14
N ALA A 116 13.15 0.32 7.49
CA ALA A 116 12.31 -0.64 8.18
C ALA A 116 13.13 -1.84 8.67
N THR A 117 12.93 -2.22 9.93
CA THR A 117 13.51 -3.44 10.50
C THR A 117 12.81 -4.69 10.00
N SER A 118 13.52 -5.82 9.98
CA SER A 118 12.93 -7.12 9.64
C SER A 118 11.72 -7.49 10.52
N GLU A 119 11.73 -7.05 11.78
CA GLU A 119 10.61 -7.24 12.71
C GLU A 119 9.40 -6.42 12.29
N GLN A 120 9.57 -5.13 11.94
CA GLN A 120 8.47 -4.29 11.43
C GLN A 120 7.86 -4.86 10.14
N LEU A 121 8.70 -5.34 9.22
CA LEU A 121 8.23 -5.98 7.99
C LEU A 121 7.41 -7.23 8.28
N ALA A 122 7.94 -8.14 9.11
CA ALA A 122 7.25 -9.37 9.49
C ALA A 122 5.94 -9.10 10.25
N ALA A 123 5.96 -8.15 11.19
CA ALA A 123 4.79 -7.73 11.96
C ALA A 123 3.70 -7.16 11.05
N SER A 124 4.07 -6.32 10.08
CA SER A 124 3.13 -5.72 9.14
C SER A 124 2.47 -6.78 8.23
N ILE A 125 3.25 -7.72 7.69
CA ILE A 125 2.75 -8.79 6.83
C ILE A 125 1.82 -9.73 7.61
N ARG A 126 2.26 -10.21 8.77
CA ARG A 126 1.50 -11.16 9.60
C ARG A 126 0.32 -10.52 10.31
N GLY A 127 0.37 -9.22 10.56
CA GLY A 127 -0.70 -8.44 11.17
C GLY A 127 -1.90 -8.19 10.26
N ARG A 128 -1.77 -8.46 8.95
CA ARG A 128 -2.85 -8.23 7.96
C ARG A 128 -4.22 -8.77 8.37
N PRO A 129 -4.35 -9.99 8.93
CA PRO A 129 -5.66 -10.49 9.35
C PRO A 129 -6.36 -9.66 10.41
N GLY A 130 -5.62 -8.89 11.21
CA GLY A 130 -6.18 -7.95 12.17
C GLY A 130 -6.79 -6.69 11.54
N ARG A 131 -6.56 -6.43 10.25
CA ARG A 131 -6.94 -5.17 9.57
C ARG A 131 -8.20 -5.26 8.70
N VAL A 132 -9.04 -6.28 8.89
CA VAL A 132 -10.27 -6.55 8.09
C VAL A 132 -11.14 -5.31 7.86
N SER A 133 -11.27 -4.44 8.87
CA SER A 133 -12.18 -3.28 8.82
C SER A 133 -11.46 -1.93 8.89
N ALA A 134 -10.13 -1.91 8.76
CA ALA A 134 -9.34 -0.68 8.92
C ALA A 134 -9.67 0.40 7.87
N TYR A 135 -10.33 0.02 6.77
CA TYR A 135 -10.62 0.89 5.63
C TYR A 135 -12.12 1.03 5.30
N THR A 136 -13.00 0.49 6.16
CA THR A 136 -14.45 0.38 5.87
C THR A 136 -15.32 1.46 6.54
N SER A 137 -14.74 2.27 7.45
CA SER A 137 -15.45 3.38 8.13
C SER A 137 -15.49 4.67 7.32
#